data_AF-G2G7B1-F1
#
_entry.id   AF-G2G7B1-F1
#
_cell.length_a   1.000
_cell.length_b   1.000
_cell.length_c   1.000
_cell.angle_alpha   90.00
_cell.angle_beta   90.00
_cell.angle_gamma   90.00
#
_symmetry.space_group_name_H-M   'P 1'
#
loop_
_entity.id
_entity.type
_entity.pdbx_description
1 polymer ?
#
loop_
_entity_poly.entity_id
_entity_poly.type
_entity_poly.pdbx_seq_one_letter_code
_entity_poly.pdbx_strand_id
1 'polypeptide(L)'
;MPGPAHATPLPFHLALGLPGRPSVSVTSDVLEHGQVRYVVRGRRLHGTLIVVPETPYGGPLEPRTVRVHFGDGTDQVKAFTPRPDEPVVNGVRIHGATESINPATVQRAHYFLASRAVVLRNGYESRRIPDGARAVTEALVVAVVRHWRQRPDRSDLIRAAVRHSADAQAAYERLKVRALEEELAGVRADRAGARHRSRQLTGLVRRRQPPVQAPHAIPVRLPLAASDGTDMGALTVRELEVNVLPGRVVYEISGPRVGRGLVTLGPDICGSSPLPGGLYACWGRPTNAAWSTKDRIGMPKVNGVTVHGGWSHSGRTVTATSPDTSKAQVPAGPGRTVSVSPLTQRRAAAVLRALAVHFTSRRDLEALRIAAGKQNAERARTRVSEELDRLRRRETQLTRRLHQHRAREAHFTALLPPTTSPAARSRAA
;
A
#
# COMPACT_ATOMS: atom_id res chain seq x y z
N MET A 1 0.10 38.89 36.18
CA MET A 1 0.83 39.41 35.00
C MET A 1 -0.04 40.52 34.42
N PRO A 2 0.44 41.77 34.36
CA PRO A 2 -0.29 42.83 33.67
C PRO A 2 -0.38 42.45 32.19
N GLY A 3 -1.57 42.50 31.60
CA GLY A 3 -1.76 42.26 30.17
C GLY A 3 -0.95 43.26 29.34
N PRO A 4 -0.56 42.92 28.10
CA PRO A 4 0.16 43.85 27.24
C PRO A 4 -0.70 45.10 27.04
N ALA A 5 -0.14 46.26 27.35
CA ALA A 5 -0.75 47.54 27.02
C ALA A 5 -1.03 47.56 25.51
N HIS A 6 -2.30 47.56 25.13
CA HIS A 6 -2.71 47.73 23.74
C HIS A 6 -2.33 49.15 23.31
N ALA A 7 -1.16 49.29 22.70
CA ALA A 7 -0.80 50.52 22.00
C ALA A 7 -1.88 50.78 20.95
N THR A 8 -2.49 51.98 21.00
CA THR A 8 -3.51 52.35 20.03
C THR A 8 -2.90 52.30 18.63
N PRO A 9 -3.44 51.51 17.69
CA PRO A 9 -2.89 51.37 16.35
C PRO A 9 -3.00 52.72 15.62
N LEU A 10 -1.87 53.34 15.32
CA LEU A 10 -1.85 54.55 14.49
C LEU A 10 -2.08 54.17 13.01
N PRO A 11 -2.91 54.93 12.28
CA PRO A 11 -3.12 54.68 10.87
C PRO A 11 -1.84 54.94 10.07
N PHE A 12 -1.57 54.08 9.09
CA PHE A 12 -0.49 54.23 8.12
C PHE A 12 -1.02 54.04 6.70
N HIS A 13 -0.21 54.42 5.71
CA HIS A 13 -0.61 54.34 4.30
C HIS A 13 0.08 53.17 3.59
N LEU A 14 -0.71 52.31 2.94
CA LEU A 14 -0.19 51.27 2.05
C LEU A 14 -0.30 51.72 0.58
N ALA A 15 0.83 51.68 -0.12
CA ALA A 15 0.87 51.90 -1.56
C ALA A 15 0.45 50.62 -2.29
N LEU A 16 -0.68 50.67 -3.00
CA LEU A 16 -1.16 49.53 -3.80
C LEU A 16 -0.37 49.35 -5.10
N GLY A 17 0.36 50.39 -5.53
CA GLY A 17 1.23 50.43 -6.72
C GLY A 17 0.51 50.13 -8.04
N LEU A 18 -0.79 50.42 -8.13
CA LEU A 18 -1.58 50.35 -9.36
C LEU A 18 -1.63 51.75 -10.00
N PRO A 19 -1.53 51.87 -11.34
CA PRO A 19 -1.61 53.17 -12.02
C PRO A 19 -2.92 53.90 -11.68
N GLY A 20 -2.84 55.17 -11.30
CA GLY A 20 -4.01 56.02 -11.02
C GLY A 20 -4.82 55.65 -9.77
N ARG A 21 -4.34 54.76 -8.90
CA ARG A 21 -4.99 54.42 -7.63
C ARG A 21 -4.14 54.90 -6.44
N PRO A 22 -4.68 55.79 -5.58
CA PRO A 22 -3.92 56.34 -4.45
C PRO A 22 -3.63 55.28 -3.37
N SER A 23 -2.78 55.65 -2.42
CA SER A 23 -2.57 54.88 -1.19
C SER A 23 -3.87 54.71 -0.41
N VAL A 24 -3.95 53.62 0.36
CA VAL A 24 -5.10 53.35 1.24
C VAL A 24 -4.69 53.55 2.68
N SER A 25 -5.59 54.09 3.50
CA SER A 25 -5.37 54.20 4.93
C SER A 25 -5.63 52.85 5.57
N VAL A 26 -4.69 52.40 6.40
CA VAL A 26 -4.72 51.09 7.03
C VAL A 26 -4.39 51.24 8.52
N THR A 27 -5.14 50.54 9.34
CA THR A 27 -4.79 50.29 10.76
C THR A 27 -4.53 48.80 10.91
N SER A 28 -3.59 48.43 11.79
CA SER A 28 -3.28 47.03 12.03
C SER A 28 -3.25 46.70 13.51
N ASP A 29 -3.91 45.61 13.89
CA ASP A 29 -3.99 45.12 15.26
C ASP A 29 -3.53 43.68 15.36
N VAL A 30 -2.74 43.38 16.38
CA VAL A 30 -2.37 42.01 16.72
C VAL A 30 -3.55 41.36 17.44
N LEU A 31 -4.00 40.22 16.91
CA LEU A 31 -5.03 39.39 17.52
C LEU A 31 -4.39 38.23 18.28
N GLU A 32 -5.23 37.42 18.92
CA GLU A 32 -4.80 36.15 19.51
C GLU A 32 -4.13 35.24 18.47
N HIS A 33 -3.33 34.30 18.96
CA HIS A 33 -2.73 33.24 18.14
C HIS A 33 -1.81 33.75 17.02
N GLY A 34 -1.27 34.95 17.15
CA GLY A 34 -0.32 35.52 16.19
C GLY A 34 -0.95 35.98 14.88
N GLN A 35 -2.27 36.13 14.84
CA GLN A 35 -3.00 36.68 13.70
C GLN A 35 -2.90 38.21 13.71
N VAL A 36 -2.98 38.84 12.53
CA VAL A 36 -2.96 40.31 12.41
C VAL A 36 -4.15 40.78 11.60
N ARG A 37 -4.98 41.62 12.21
CA ARG A 37 -6.08 42.31 11.56
C ARG A 37 -5.56 43.54 10.84
N TYR A 38 -6.03 43.76 9.61
CA TYR A 38 -5.80 44.95 8.82
C TYR A 38 -7.14 45.54 8.42
N VAL A 39 -7.46 46.73 8.95
CA VAL A 39 -8.68 47.46 8.59
C VAL A 39 -8.31 48.51 7.56
N VAL A 40 -8.90 48.41 6.37
CA VAL A 40 -8.56 49.21 5.19
C VAL A 40 -9.67 50.21 4.92
N ARG A 41 -9.31 51.47 4.64
CA ARG A 41 -10.24 52.55 4.28
C ARG A 41 -9.72 53.34 3.08
N GLY A 42 -10.58 53.52 2.08
CA GLY A 42 -10.31 54.28 0.87
C GLY A 42 -11.57 54.51 0.04
N ARG A 43 -11.51 55.39 -0.98
CA ARG A 43 -12.68 55.89 -1.74
C ARG A 43 -13.53 54.79 -2.40
N ARG A 44 -12.92 53.68 -2.82
CA ARG A 44 -13.58 52.53 -3.49
C ARG A 44 -13.10 51.18 -2.95
N LEU A 45 -12.52 51.19 -1.76
CA LEU A 45 -11.98 50.01 -1.10
C LEU A 45 -12.14 50.20 0.41
N HIS A 46 -12.87 49.30 1.06
CA HIS A 46 -12.93 49.23 2.52
C HIS A 46 -13.14 47.79 2.98
N GLY A 47 -12.84 47.50 4.23
CA GLY A 47 -13.09 46.20 4.88
C GLY A 47 -11.86 45.68 5.60
N THR A 48 -11.96 44.44 6.08
CA THR A 48 -10.97 43.82 6.95
C THR A 48 -10.29 42.64 6.28
N LEU A 49 -8.98 42.51 6.52
CA LEU A 49 -8.19 41.34 6.16
C LEU A 49 -7.49 40.82 7.41
N ILE A 50 -7.54 39.51 7.66
CA ILE A 50 -6.74 38.87 8.72
C ILE A 50 -5.63 38.07 8.08
N VAL A 51 -4.39 38.38 8.43
CA VAL A 51 -3.22 37.57 8.05
C VAL A 51 -3.00 36.51 9.12
N VAL A 52 -3.06 35.24 8.72
CA VAL A 52 -2.91 34.07 9.59
C VAL A 52 -1.65 33.30 9.21
N PRO A 53 -0.63 33.21 10.08
CA PRO A 53 0.52 32.35 9.85
C PRO A 53 0.08 30.87 9.82
N GLU A 54 0.48 30.13 8.79
CA GLU A 54 0.05 28.74 8.63
C GLU A 54 1.10 27.73 9.06
N THR A 55 0.69 26.80 9.94
CA THR A 55 1.39 25.53 10.20
C THR A 55 0.61 24.38 9.56
N PRO A 56 0.82 24.06 8.28
CA PRO A 56 0.15 22.93 7.65
C PRO A 56 0.66 21.61 8.25
N TYR A 57 -0.24 20.61 8.36
CA TYR A 57 0.14 19.27 8.82
C TYR A 57 1.24 18.66 7.96
N GLY A 58 2.28 18.11 8.61
CA GLY A 58 3.45 17.57 7.92
C GLY A 58 4.35 18.62 7.24
N GLY A 59 4.03 19.92 7.39
CA GLY A 59 4.84 21.02 6.90
C GLY A 59 6.03 21.37 7.79
N PRO A 60 6.73 22.47 7.49
CA PRO A 60 7.79 23.01 8.35
C PRO A 60 7.31 23.24 9.79
N LEU A 61 8.22 23.16 10.77
CA LEU A 61 7.89 23.39 12.20
C LEU A 61 7.39 24.82 12.46
N GLU A 62 7.92 25.79 11.72
CA GLU A 62 7.52 27.19 11.78
C GLU A 62 6.78 27.61 10.49
N PRO A 63 5.74 28.45 10.59
CA PRO A 63 5.06 29.05 9.46
C PRO A 63 5.99 29.71 8.45
N ARG A 64 6.00 29.16 7.23
CA ARG A 64 6.64 29.79 6.06
C ARG A 64 5.64 30.47 5.14
N THR A 65 4.36 30.15 5.29
CA THR A 65 3.27 30.72 4.51
C THR A 65 2.27 31.39 5.43
N VAL A 66 1.50 32.31 4.86
CA VAL A 66 0.36 32.94 5.50
C VAL A 66 -0.88 32.72 4.64
N ARG A 67 -2.04 32.66 5.29
CA ARG A 67 -3.33 32.78 4.64
C ARG A 67 -3.92 34.13 4.97
N VAL A 68 -4.61 34.74 4.02
CA VAL A 68 -5.34 35.99 4.25
C VAL A 68 -6.83 35.69 4.21
N HIS A 69 -7.50 35.89 5.34
CA HIS A 69 -8.95 35.78 5.46
C HIS A 69 -9.62 37.12 5.20
N PHE A 70 -10.77 37.08 4.54
CA PHE A 70 -11.57 38.27 4.25
C PHE A 70 -12.69 38.42 5.30
N GLY A 71 -12.74 39.59 5.94
CA GLY A 71 -13.60 39.86 7.08
C GLY A 71 -13.06 39.34 8.43
N ASP A 72 -13.52 39.93 9.51
CA ASP A 72 -13.11 39.63 10.88
C ASP A 72 -13.68 38.29 11.36
N GLY A 73 -12.96 37.66 12.28
CA GLY A 73 -13.33 36.36 12.85
C GLY A 73 -12.13 35.44 13.00
N THR A 74 -12.06 34.81 14.18
CA THR A 74 -10.97 33.94 14.63
C THR A 74 -10.99 32.55 13.98
N ASP A 75 -12.15 32.14 13.48
CA ASP A 75 -12.37 30.81 12.89
C ASP A 75 -12.01 30.76 11.41
N GLN A 76 -11.79 29.54 10.90
CA GLN A 76 -11.65 29.29 9.47
C GLN A 76 -12.86 29.86 8.71
N VAL A 77 -12.60 30.54 7.58
CA VAL A 77 -13.68 31.09 6.74
C VAL A 77 -14.55 29.94 6.24
N LYS A 78 -15.80 29.90 6.70
CA LYS A 78 -16.80 28.92 6.27
C LYS A 78 -17.34 29.31 4.90
N ALA A 79 -17.46 28.34 4.02
CA ALA A 79 -18.03 28.57 2.70
C ALA A 79 -19.46 29.14 2.83
N PHE A 80 -19.78 30.12 1.99
CA PHE A 80 -21.12 30.71 1.86
C PHE A 80 -21.65 31.39 3.14
N THR A 81 -20.78 31.69 4.10
CA THR A 81 -21.14 32.39 5.33
C THR A 81 -20.50 33.79 5.30
N PRO A 82 -21.20 34.81 4.76
CA PRO A 82 -20.63 36.15 4.62
C PRO A 82 -20.33 36.78 5.97
N ARG A 83 -19.21 37.49 6.06
CA ARG A 83 -18.85 38.33 7.21
C ARG A 83 -19.20 39.79 6.92
N PRO A 84 -19.69 40.55 7.91
CA PRO A 84 -20.23 41.91 7.69
C PRO A 84 -19.16 42.92 7.22
N ASP A 85 -17.90 42.66 7.52
CA ASP A 85 -16.75 43.54 7.31
C ASP A 85 -15.78 43.02 6.22
N GLU A 86 -16.27 42.12 5.37
CA GLU A 86 -15.55 41.68 4.18
C GLU A 86 -15.10 42.85 3.29
N PRO A 87 -13.97 42.71 2.59
CA PRO A 87 -13.48 43.72 1.67
C PRO A 87 -14.48 43.97 0.54
N VAL A 88 -14.88 45.24 0.41
CA VAL A 88 -15.70 45.76 -0.68
C VAL A 88 -14.83 46.58 -1.60
N VAL A 89 -14.72 46.16 -2.86
CA VAL A 89 -13.89 46.77 -3.89
C VAL A 89 -14.76 47.21 -5.05
N ASN A 90 -14.76 48.50 -5.37
CA ASN A 90 -15.61 49.08 -6.43
C ASN A 90 -17.10 48.66 -6.29
N GLY A 91 -17.60 48.59 -5.05
CA GLY A 91 -18.97 48.17 -4.75
C GLY A 91 -19.20 46.65 -4.75
N VAL A 92 -18.16 45.84 -4.97
CA VAL A 92 -18.24 44.37 -4.96
C VAL A 92 -17.68 43.82 -3.65
N ARG A 93 -18.52 43.14 -2.86
CA ARG A 93 -18.10 42.41 -1.65
C ARG A 93 -17.39 41.11 -2.05
N ILE A 94 -16.24 40.86 -1.45
CA ILE A 94 -15.41 39.68 -1.74
C ILE A 94 -15.35 38.80 -0.50
N HIS A 95 -15.85 37.58 -0.65
CA HIS A 95 -15.88 36.56 0.39
C HIS A 95 -14.75 35.56 0.21
N GLY A 96 -14.25 35.02 1.33
CA GLY A 96 -13.38 33.85 1.33
C GLY A 96 -12.01 34.09 1.94
N ALA A 97 -11.02 33.38 1.40
CA ALA A 97 -9.64 33.47 1.83
C ALA A 97 -8.69 33.22 0.66
N THR A 98 -7.43 33.60 0.82
CA THR A 98 -6.38 33.21 -0.12
C THR A 98 -6.01 31.74 0.05
N GLU A 99 -5.27 31.21 -0.93
CA GLU A 99 -4.42 30.05 -0.71
C GLU A 99 -3.20 30.43 0.16
N SER A 100 -2.33 29.46 0.44
CA SER A 100 -1.08 29.66 1.17
C SER A 100 -0.13 30.56 0.39
N ILE A 101 0.15 31.76 0.92
CA ILE A 101 1.05 32.74 0.31
C ILE A 101 2.40 32.68 1.02
N ASN A 102 3.50 32.58 0.27
CA ASN A 102 4.83 32.79 0.81
C ASN A 102 5.15 34.30 0.84
N PRO A 103 5.28 34.93 2.02
CA PRO A 103 5.57 36.36 2.11
C PRO A 103 6.91 36.76 1.48
N ALA A 104 7.86 35.81 1.38
CA ALA A 104 9.19 36.07 0.82
C ALA A 104 9.17 36.30 -0.70
N THR A 105 8.24 35.64 -1.41
CA THR A 105 8.20 35.60 -2.87
C THR A 105 6.93 36.24 -3.45
N VAL A 106 6.07 36.85 -2.62
CA VAL A 106 4.77 37.36 -3.06
C VAL A 106 4.90 38.45 -4.15
N GLN A 107 4.32 38.16 -5.31
CA GLN A 107 4.26 39.02 -6.49
C GLN A 107 2.82 39.08 -7.02
N ARG A 108 2.48 40.14 -7.77
CA ARG A 108 1.13 40.36 -8.31
C ARG A 108 0.69 39.31 -9.35
N ALA A 109 1.62 38.58 -9.96
CA ALA A 109 1.32 37.59 -10.99
C ALA A 109 1.00 36.18 -10.44
N HIS A 110 0.93 36.00 -9.12
CA HIS A 110 0.64 34.69 -8.51
C HIS A 110 -0.87 34.47 -8.31
N TYR A 111 -1.37 33.30 -8.71
CA TYR A 111 -2.77 32.88 -8.63
C TYR A 111 -3.22 32.49 -7.20
N PHE A 112 -3.04 33.36 -6.19
CA PHE A 112 -3.36 33.02 -4.79
C PHE A 112 -4.84 33.22 -4.39
N LEU A 113 -5.68 33.77 -5.28
CA LEU A 113 -7.13 33.96 -5.06
C LEU A 113 -8.00 32.88 -5.73
N ALA A 114 -7.42 31.99 -6.53
CA ALA A 114 -8.14 31.40 -7.67
C ALA A 114 -9.19 30.32 -7.36
N SER A 115 -9.37 29.87 -6.12
CA SER A 115 -10.35 28.81 -5.78
C SER A 115 -11.29 29.16 -4.61
N ARG A 116 -10.89 30.09 -3.74
CA ARG A 116 -11.58 30.37 -2.47
C ARG A 116 -12.08 31.80 -2.32
N ALA A 117 -11.70 32.71 -3.20
CA ALA A 117 -12.17 34.09 -3.21
C ALA A 117 -13.28 34.28 -4.25
N VAL A 118 -14.48 34.62 -3.80
CA VAL A 118 -15.68 34.71 -4.64
C VAL A 118 -16.51 35.93 -4.30
N VAL A 119 -17.42 36.30 -5.19
CA VAL A 119 -18.52 37.22 -4.88
C VAL A 119 -19.73 36.39 -4.49
N LEU A 120 -20.28 36.62 -3.30
CA LEU A 120 -21.54 36.02 -2.88
C LEU A 120 -22.72 36.87 -3.35
N ARG A 121 -23.73 36.24 -3.96
CA ARG A 121 -25.05 36.85 -4.22
C ARG A 121 -26.06 36.40 -3.18
N ASN A 122 -27.18 37.13 -3.10
CA ASN A 122 -28.36 36.71 -2.36
C ASN A 122 -28.76 35.30 -2.85
N GLY A 123 -28.84 34.32 -1.95
CA GLY A 123 -29.13 32.92 -2.28
C GLY A 123 -27.93 31.96 -2.34
N TYR A 124 -26.77 32.34 -1.77
CA TYR A 124 -25.57 31.48 -1.65
C TYR A 124 -24.87 31.12 -2.97
N GLU A 125 -25.28 31.70 -4.10
CA GLU A 125 -24.56 31.58 -5.36
C GLU A 125 -23.21 32.30 -5.31
N SER A 126 -22.13 31.59 -5.68
CA SER A 126 -20.79 32.16 -5.84
C SER A 126 -20.51 32.55 -7.29
N ARG A 127 -20.01 33.76 -7.54
CA ARG A 127 -19.50 34.21 -8.85
C ARG A 127 -18.03 34.57 -8.80
N ARG A 128 -17.39 34.49 -9.98
CA ARG A 128 -16.04 35.02 -10.20
C ARG A 128 -16.00 36.52 -9.86
N ILE A 129 -14.92 36.94 -9.20
CA ILE A 129 -14.64 38.35 -8.92
C ILE A 129 -14.37 39.10 -10.25
N PRO A 130 -15.07 40.21 -10.54
CA PRO A 130 -14.80 41.04 -11.72
C PRO A 130 -13.33 41.50 -11.77
N ASP A 131 -12.73 41.52 -12.96
CA ASP A 131 -11.27 41.73 -13.11
C ASP A 131 -10.78 43.05 -12.50
N GLY A 132 -11.56 44.12 -12.66
CA GLY A 132 -11.25 45.43 -12.09
C GLY A 132 -11.34 45.51 -10.56
N ALA A 133 -12.06 44.59 -9.91
CA ALA A 133 -12.08 44.42 -8.45
C ALA A 133 -10.97 43.43 -8.03
N ARG A 134 -10.81 42.34 -8.78
CA ARG A 134 -9.77 41.32 -8.56
C ARG A 134 -8.38 41.94 -8.49
N ALA A 135 -7.97 42.74 -9.47
CA ALA A 135 -6.65 43.36 -9.53
C ALA A 135 -6.33 44.23 -8.30
N VAL A 136 -7.35 44.86 -7.70
CA VAL A 136 -7.22 45.72 -6.51
C VAL A 136 -7.03 44.88 -5.28
N THR A 137 -7.84 43.83 -5.11
CA THR A 137 -7.75 42.95 -3.95
C THR A 137 -6.47 42.12 -4.01
N GLU A 138 -5.99 41.70 -5.19
CA GLU A 138 -4.65 41.11 -5.34
C GLU A 138 -3.56 42.11 -4.92
N ALA A 139 -3.61 43.36 -5.40
CA ALA A 139 -2.66 44.39 -5.00
C ALA A 139 -2.69 44.69 -3.49
N LEU A 140 -3.89 44.70 -2.89
CA LEU A 140 -4.09 44.89 -1.46
C LEU A 140 -3.50 43.74 -0.64
N VAL A 141 -3.81 42.49 -1.02
CA VAL A 141 -3.25 41.29 -0.36
C VAL A 141 -1.72 41.30 -0.45
N VAL A 142 -1.15 41.60 -1.62
CA VAL A 142 0.31 41.71 -1.79
C VAL A 142 0.88 42.78 -0.87
N ALA A 143 0.26 43.96 -0.79
CA ALA A 143 0.71 45.05 0.08
C ALA A 143 0.64 44.67 1.57
N VAL A 144 -0.46 44.06 2.01
CA VAL A 144 -0.67 43.61 3.39
C VAL A 144 0.31 42.50 3.77
N VAL A 145 0.54 41.51 2.91
CA VAL A 145 1.49 40.42 3.17
C VAL A 145 2.94 40.94 3.19
N ARG A 146 3.29 41.89 2.33
CA ARG A 146 4.61 42.54 2.37
C ARG A 146 4.81 43.33 3.65
N HIS A 147 3.80 44.08 4.08
CA HIS A 147 3.83 44.78 5.35
C HIS A 147 3.98 43.79 6.52
N TRP A 148 3.17 42.74 6.57
CA TRP A 148 3.27 41.68 7.58
C TRP A 148 4.69 41.10 7.66
N ARG A 149 5.33 40.85 6.52
CA ARG A 149 6.72 40.35 6.45
C ARG A 149 7.73 41.29 7.13
N GLN A 150 7.50 42.61 7.01
CA GLN A 150 8.41 43.67 7.47
C GLN A 150 8.16 44.09 8.93
N ARG A 151 7.12 43.54 9.59
CA ARG A 151 6.80 43.91 10.97
C ARG A 151 7.95 43.54 11.93
N PRO A 152 8.26 44.39 12.92
CA PRO A 152 9.29 44.11 13.92
C PRO A 152 8.90 42.96 14.88
N ASP A 153 7.60 42.79 15.16
CA ASP A 153 7.04 41.76 16.05
C ASP A 153 6.75 40.42 15.34
N ARG A 154 7.16 40.26 14.07
CA ARG A 154 6.82 39.09 13.25
C ARG A 154 7.23 37.76 13.88
N SER A 155 8.42 37.69 14.47
CA SER A 155 8.91 36.47 15.12
C SER A 155 8.01 36.05 16.29
N ASP A 156 7.44 37.02 17.02
CA ASP A 156 6.51 36.76 18.12
C ASP A 156 5.16 36.25 17.61
N LEU A 157 4.66 36.83 16.53
CA LEU A 157 3.45 36.37 15.84
C LEU A 157 3.59 34.93 15.35
N ILE A 158 4.73 34.58 14.74
CA ILE A 158 5.04 33.21 14.30
C ILE A 158 5.03 32.25 15.50
N ARG A 159 5.72 32.61 16.59
CA ARG A 159 5.74 31.77 17.82
C ARG A 159 4.36 31.61 18.44
N ALA A 160 3.55 32.65 18.48
CA ALA A 160 2.17 32.60 18.96
C ALA A 160 1.31 31.66 18.09
N ALA A 161 1.44 31.71 16.78
CA ALA A 161 0.72 30.83 15.86
C ALA A 161 1.12 29.35 16.02
N VAL A 162 2.42 29.05 16.14
CA VAL A 162 2.91 27.68 16.39
C VAL A 162 2.38 27.16 17.72
N ARG A 163 2.41 27.97 18.80
CA ARG A 163 1.88 27.56 20.10
C ARG A 163 0.39 27.25 20.06
N HIS A 164 -0.38 28.06 19.33
CA HIS A 164 -1.81 27.82 19.18
C HIS A 164 -2.12 26.50 18.47
N SER A 165 -1.36 26.17 17.42
CA SER A 165 -1.57 24.93 16.66
C SER A 165 -0.85 23.71 17.24
N ALA A 166 -0.04 23.88 18.29
CA ALA A 166 0.84 22.85 18.84
C ALA A 166 0.08 21.59 19.27
N ASP A 167 -1.10 21.71 19.88
CA ASP A 167 -1.86 20.56 20.35
C ASP A 167 -2.38 19.72 19.18
N ALA A 168 -3.01 20.37 18.20
CA ALA A 168 -3.49 19.71 16.99
C ALA A 168 -2.34 19.07 16.17
N GLN A 169 -1.19 19.75 16.09
CA GLN A 169 0.00 19.21 15.44
C GLN A 169 0.57 18.00 16.20
N ALA A 170 0.70 18.08 17.52
CA ALA A 170 1.18 16.96 18.34
C ALA A 170 0.24 15.75 18.22
N ALA A 171 -1.07 15.96 18.24
CA ALA A 171 -2.06 14.90 18.02
C ALA A 171 -1.93 14.27 16.63
N TYR A 172 -1.74 15.08 15.58
CA TYR A 172 -1.50 14.59 14.22
C TYR A 172 -0.22 13.74 14.13
N GLU A 173 0.89 14.23 14.69
CA GLU A 173 2.17 13.51 14.68
C GLU A 173 2.08 12.19 15.48
N ARG A 174 1.37 12.16 16.62
CA ARG A 174 1.07 10.90 17.38
C ARG A 174 0.36 9.86 16.54
N LEU A 175 -0.64 10.27 15.75
CA LEU A 175 -1.35 9.34 14.85
C LEU A 175 -0.40 8.76 13.79
N LYS A 176 0.52 9.59 13.26
CA LYS A 176 1.53 9.13 12.31
C LYS A 176 2.55 8.19 12.95
N VAL A 177 2.98 8.48 14.17
CA VAL A 177 3.88 7.62 14.96
C VAL A 177 3.26 6.24 15.16
N ARG A 178 2.01 6.16 15.65
CA ARG A 178 1.30 4.88 15.86
C ARG A 178 1.17 4.06 14.57
N ALA A 179 0.72 4.70 13.48
CA ALA A 179 0.60 4.01 12.19
C ALA A 179 1.94 3.47 11.67
N LEU A 180 3.04 4.20 11.88
CA LEU A 180 4.38 3.75 11.49
C LEU A 180 4.90 2.63 12.40
N GLU A 181 4.56 2.62 13.68
CA GLU A 181 4.92 1.55 14.62
C GLU A 181 4.23 0.24 14.25
N GLU A 182 2.94 0.29 13.92
CA GLU A 182 2.18 -0.86 13.42
C GLU A 182 2.76 -1.40 12.11
N GLU A 183 3.05 -0.53 11.13
CA GLU A 183 3.67 -0.95 9.87
C GLU A 183 5.06 -1.56 10.10
N LEU A 184 5.87 -0.96 11.00
CA LEU A 184 7.20 -1.46 11.34
C LEU A 184 7.14 -2.83 12.02
N ALA A 185 6.16 -3.06 12.88
CA ALA A 185 5.93 -4.37 13.52
C ALA A 185 5.59 -5.44 12.46
N GLY A 186 4.72 -5.13 11.50
CA GLY A 186 4.41 -6.02 10.37
C GLY A 186 5.64 -6.36 9.54
N VAL A 187 6.43 -5.36 9.14
CA VAL A 187 7.66 -5.57 8.35
C VAL A 187 8.68 -6.42 9.12
N ARG A 188 8.79 -6.26 10.44
CA ARG A 188 9.67 -7.08 11.28
C ARG A 188 9.20 -8.53 11.37
N ALA A 189 7.90 -8.75 11.49
CA ALA A 189 7.31 -10.10 11.48
C ALA A 189 7.57 -10.79 10.12
N ASP A 190 7.34 -10.10 9.01
CA ASP A 190 7.60 -10.60 7.66
C ASP A 190 9.09 -10.95 7.48
N ARG A 191 9.99 -10.08 7.95
CA ARG A 191 11.44 -10.31 7.91
C ARG A 191 11.83 -11.53 8.75
N ALA A 192 11.21 -11.73 9.91
CA ALA A 192 11.43 -12.92 10.73
C ALA A 192 10.95 -14.20 10.00
N GLY A 193 9.78 -14.15 9.36
CA GLY A 193 9.25 -15.23 8.53
C GLY A 193 10.17 -15.57 7.35
N ALA A 194 10.62 -14.56 6.60
CA ALA A 194 11.56 -14.74 5.49
C ALA A 194 12.92 -15.30 5.95
N ARG A 195 13.43 -14.85 7.12
CA ARG A 195 14.64 -15.42 7.74
C ARG A 195 14.45 -16.88 8.12
N HIS A 196 13.30 -17.23 8.70
CA HIS A 196 12.99 -18.61 9.04
C HIS A 196 12.97 -19.50 7.79
N ARG A 197 12.28 -19.06 6.73
CA ARG A 197 12.30 -19.75 5.42
C ARG A 197 13.72 -19.91 4.87
N SER A 198 14.53 -18.84 4.91
CA SER A 198 15.94 -18.90 4.48
C SER A 198 16.76 -19.96 5.22
N ARG A 199 16.58 -20.07 6.55
CA ARG A 199 17.23 -21.10 7.37
C ARG A 199 16.75 -22.51 7.00
N GLN A 200 15.45 -22.69 6.81
CA GLN A 200 14.88 -23.97 6.37
C GLN A 200 15.46 -24.41 5.02
N LEU A 201 15.53 -23.50 4.04
CA LEU A 201 16.12 -23.77 2.72
C LEU A 201 17.62 -24.11 2.84
N THR A 202 18.36 -23.38 3.67
CA THR A 202 19.78 -23.65 3.90
C THR A 202 20.00 -25.02 4.54
N GLY A 203 19.18 -25.37 5.55
CA GLY A 203 19.21 -26.69 6.18
C GLY A 203 18.88 -27.82 5.20
N LEU A 204 17.91 -27.61 4.32
CA LEU A 204 17.53 -28.58 3.30
C LEU A 204 18.62 -28.83 2.27
N VAL A 205 19.28 -27.78 1.77
CA VAL A 205 20.41 -27.89 0.85
C VAL A 205 21.56 -28.68 1.50
N ARG A 206 21.84 -28.42 2.79
CA ARG A 206 22.89 -29.12 3.55
C ARG A 206 22.53 -30.55 3.94
N ARG A 207 21.25 -30.92 3.98
CA ARG A 207 20.79 -32.27 4.37
C ARG A 207 21.41 -33.31 3.43
N ARG A 208 22.02 -34.38 3.94
CA ARG A 208 22.53 -35.49 3.12
C ARG A 208 21.39 -36.08 2.28
N GLN A 209 21.62 -36.30 0.99
CA GLN A 209 20.65 -36.94 0.10
C GLN A 209 20.60 -38.45 0.44
N PRO A 210 19.45 -39.00 0.89
CA PRO A 210 19.31 -40.44 1.04
C PRO A 210 19.31 -41.12 -0.35
N PRO A 211 19.70 -42.41 -0.42
CA PRO A 211 19.68 -43.15 -1.67
C PRO A 211 18.27 -43.23 -2.23
N VAL A 212 18.15 -43.07 -3.55
CA VAL A 212 16.91 -43.24 -4.31
C VAL A 212 16.98 -44.60 -4.99
N GLN A 213 15.90 -45.37 -4.87
CA GLN A 213 15.80 -46.70 -5.46
C GLN A 213 15.69 -46.61 -6.98
N ALA A 214 16.35 -47.54 -7.66
CA ALA A 214 16.21 -47.73 -9.10
C ALA A 214 14.75 -48.05 -9.49
N PRO A 215 14.37 -47.87 -10.76
CA PRO A 215 13.04 -48.24 -11.24
C PRO A 215 12.73 -49.72 -10.95
N HIS A 216 11.54 -49.99 -10.42
CA HIS A 216 11.02 -51.36 -10.28
C HIS A 216 10.63 -51.91 -11.67
N ALA A 217 11.47 -52.80 -12.20
CA ALA A 217 11.34 -53.35 -13.56
C ALA A 217 10.16 -54.32 -13.71
N ILE A 218 9.70 -54.94 -12.63
CA ILE A 218 8.60 -55.92 -12.63
C ILE A 218 7.25 -55.17 -12.70
N PRO A 219 6.40 -55.44 -13.71
CA PRO A 219 5.07 -54.84 -13.78
C PRO A 219 4.19 -55.24 -12.59
N VAL A 220 3.48 -54.26 -12.04
CA VAL A 220 2.50 -54.42 -10.96
C VAL A 220 1.10 -54.18 -11.51
N ARG A 221 0.13 -54.96 -11.05
CA ARG A 221 -1.28 -54.79 -11.40
C ARG A 221 -1.97 -53.98 -10.29
N LEU A 222 -2.43 -52.77 -10.63
CA LEU A 222 -3.13 -51.88 -9.71
C LEU A 222 -4.65 -51.93 -9.97
N PRO A 223 -5.49 -52.12 -8.96
CA PRO A 223 -6.94 -51.99 -9.13
C PRO A 223 -7.31 -50.54 -9.43
N LEU A 224 -8.29 -50.35 -10.32
CA LEU A 224 -8.87 -49.05 -10.63
C LEU A 224 -10.28 -49.02 -10.05
N ALA A 225 -10.51 -48.12 -9.10
CA ALA A 225 -11.85 -47.86 -8.56
C ALA A 225 -12.24 -46.39 -8.76
N ALA A 226 -13.52 -46.14 -8.96
CA ALA A 226 -14.11 -44.81 -8.88
C ALA A 226 -14.03 -44.27 -7.43
N SER A 227 -14.31 -42.98 -7.23
CA SER A 227 -14.24 -42.36 -5.88
C SER A 227 -15.32 -42.89 -4.94
N ASP A 228 -16.42 -43.41 -5.48
CA ASP A 228 -17.50 -44.10 -4.77
C ASP A 228 -17.22 -45.61 -4.54
N GLY A 229 -16.05 -46.11 -4.95
CA GLY A 229 -15.67 -47.51 -4.81
C GLY A 229 -16.08 -48.42 -5.98
N THR A 230 -16.76 -47.90 -7.01
CA THR A 230 -17.14 -48.71 -8.18
C THR A 230 -15.91 -49.27 -8.89
N ASP A 231 -15.87 -50.59 -9.13
CA ASP A 231 -14.78 -51.24 -9.87
C ASP A 231 -14.73 -50.77 -11.34
N MET A 232 -13.54 -50.38 -11.78
CA MET A 232 -13.25 -49.92 -13.14
C MET A 232 -12.24 -50.81 -13.87
N GLY A 233 -11.84 -51.93 -13.26
CA GLY A 233 -10.88 -52.89 -13.78
C GLY A 233 -9.51 -52.73 -13.15
N ALA A 234 -8.46 -53.08 -13.90
CA ALA A 234 -7.09 -53.00 -13.40
C ALA A 234 -6.14 -52.38 -14.43
N LEU A 235 -5.08 -51.75 -13.93
CA LEU A 235 -4.02 -51.12 -14.69
C LEU A 235 -2.72 -51.89 -14.46
N THR A 236 -2.04 -52.28 -15.52
CA THR A 236 -0.66 -52.75 -15.45
C THR A 236 0.27 -51.54 -15.46
N VAL A 237 1.16 -51.47 -14.48
CA VAL A 237 2.06 -50.35 -14.25
C VAL A 237 3.48 -50.85 -14.10
N ARG A 238 4.44 -50.19 -14.74
CA ARG A 238 5.87 -50.45 -14.59
C ARG A 238 6.61 -49.13 -14.41
N GLU A 239 7.59 -49.10 -13.53
CA GLU A 239 8.49 -47.94 -13.42
C GLU A 239 9.49 -47.99 -14.57
N LEU A 240 9.46 -46.96 -15.41
CA LEU A 240 10.38 -46.82 -16.54
C LEU A 240 11.65 -46.08 -16.11
N GLU A 241 11.48 -44.98 -15.37
CA GLU A 241 12.58 -44.10 -14.98
C GLU A 241 12.36 -43.50 -13.59
N VAL A 242 13.44 -43.39 -12.82
CA VAL A 242 13.46 -42.66 -11.54
C VAL A 242 14.49 -41.55 -11.69
N ASN A 243 14.02 -40.30 -11.77
CA ASN A 243 14.87 -39.13 -11.88
C ASN A 243 15.11 -38.55 -10.49
N VAL A 244 16.32 -38.72 -9.96
CA VAL A 244 16.70 -38.28 -8.61
C VAL A 244 16.45 -36.78 -8.43
N LEU A 245 16.83 -35.94 -9.39
CA LEU A 245 16.47 -34.52 -9.43
C LEU A 245 15.61 -34.32 -10.70
N PRO A 246 14.30 -34.02 -10.61
CA PRO A 246 13.54 -33.41 -9.51
C PRO A 246 12.90 -34.34 -8.48
N GLY A 247 13.28 -35.62 -8.38
CA GLY A 247 12.64 -36.57 -7.47
C GLY A 247 11.34 -37.14 -8.04
N ARG A 248 11.31 -37.42 -9.35
CA ARG A 248 10.11 -37.89 -10.07
C ARG A 248 10.29 -39.30 -10.60
N VAL A 249 9.19 -40.02 -10.75
CA VAL A 249 9.12 -41.37 -11.33
C VAL A 249 8.23 -41.32 -12.57
N VAL A 250 8.73 -41.90 -13.66
CA VAL A 250 7.97 -42.08 -14.90
C VAL A 250 7.47 -43.51 -14.93
N TYR A 251 6.15 -43.65 -14.97
CA TYR A 251 5.44 -44.91 -15.07
C TYR A 251 5.02 -45.15 -16.51
N GLU A 252 5.24 -46.35 -17.01
CA GLU A 252 4.52 -46.88 -18.16
C GLU A 252 3.26 -47.57 -17.67
N ILE A 253 2.14 -47.28 -18.31
CA ILE A 253 0.82 -47.80 -17.94
C ILE A 253 0.14 -48.45 -19.14
N SER A 254 -0.65 -49.50 -18.90
CA SER A 254 -1.52 -50.12 -19.89
C SER A 254 -2.67 -50.85 -19.23
N GLY A 255 -3.84 -50.91 -19.87
CA GLY A 255 -4.98 -51.66 -19.36
C GLY A 255 -6.26 -51.51 -20.19
N PRO A 256 -7.34 -52.18 -19.80
CA PRO A 256 -8.62 -52.06 -20.49
C PRO A 256 -9.14 -50.61 -20.53
N ARG A 257 -9.37 -50.10 -21.75
CA ARG A 257 -9.71 -48.69 -22.02
C ARG A 257 -8.68 -47.66 -21.56
N VAL A 258 -7.47 -48.09 -21.24
CA VAL A 258 -6.29 -47.25 -20.99
C VAL A 258 -5.17 -47.75 -21.89
N GLY A 259 -5.04 -47.14 -23.07
CA GLY A 259 -3.98 -47.47 -24.02
C GLY A 259 -2.59 -47.26 -23.41
N ARG A 260 -1.60 -47.96 -23.97
CA ARG A 260 -0.20 -47.86 -23.53
C ARG A 260 0.26 -46.39 -23.57
N GLY A 261 0.86 -45.93 -22.48
CA GLY A 261 1.40 -44.58 -22.38
C GLY A 261 2.14 -44.34 -21.08
N LEU A 262 2.53 -43.09 -20.86
CA LEU A 262 3.39 -42.68 -19.76
C LEU A 262 2.65 -41.73 -18.81
N VAL A 263 2.95 -41.84 -17.51
CA VAL A 263 2.51 -40.90 -16.48
C VAL A 263 3.69 -40.60 -15.59
N THR A 264 3.92 -39.33 -15.29
CA THR A 264 5.02 -38.92 -14.41
C THR A 264 4.45 -38.43 -13.09
N LEU A 265 4.95 -38.96 -11.97
CA LEU A 265 4.57 -38.55 -10.62
C LEU A 265 5.81 -38.09 -9.85
N GLY A 266 5.62 -37.15 -8.93
CA GLY A 266 6.70 -36.66 -8.07
C GLY A 266 6.14 -35.78 -6.96
N PRO A 267 6.99 -35.33 -6.02
CA PRO A 267 6.59 -34.38 -5.00
C PRO A 267 6.03 -33.09 -5.61
N ASP A 268 5.08 -32.46 -4.92
CA ASP A 268 4.45 -31.23 -5.40
C ASP A 268 5.48 -30.12 -5.67
N ILE A 269 5.35 -29.49 -6.83
CA ILE A 269 6.19 -28.38 -7.27
C ILE A 269 5.49 -27.03 -7.29
N CYS A 270 4.17 -27.02 -7.07
CA CYS A 270 3.38 -25.80 -7.02
C CYS A 270 3.30 -25.23 -5.60
N GLY A 271 3.60 -26.04 -4.58
CA GLY A 271 3.61 -25.63 -3.18
C GLY A 271 4.75 -24.67 -2.81
N SER A 272 4.51 -23.85 -1.79
CA SER A 272 5.50 -22.92 -1.20
C SER A 272 6.37 -23.55 -0.11
N SER A 273 6.10 -24.82 0.26
CA SER A 273 6.86 -25.54 1.28
C SER A 273 8.27 -25.86 0.79
N PRO A 274 9.32 -25.58 1.59
CA PRO A 274 10.70 -25.98 1.27
C PRO A 274 10.85 -27.47 0.99
N LEU A 275 10.17 -28.29 1.80
CA LEU A 275 10.08 -29.73 1.59
C LEU A 275 8.66 -30.07 1.09
N PRO A 276 8.50 -30.49 -0.17
CA PRO A 276 7.19 -30.77 -0.72
C PRO A 276 6.57 -32.00 -0.04
N GLY A 277 5.48 -31.77 0.69
CA GLY A 277 4.67 -32.85 1.27
C GLY A 277 3.71 -33.46 0.24
N GLY A 278 3.21 -32.60 -0.65
CA GLY A 278 2.25 -32.91 -1.69
C GLY A 278 2.78 -33.79 -2.82
N LEU A 279 1.92 -34.02 -3.80
CA LEU A 279 2.18 -34.79 -5.01
C LEU A 279 1.74 -34.00 -6.24
N TYR A 280 2.55 -34.07 -7.30
CA TYR A 280 2.16 -33.63 -8.63
C TYR A 280 2.24 -34.82 -9.59
N ALA A 281 1.18 -35.00 -10.37
CA ALA A 281 1.07 -36.02 -11.40
C ALA A 281 0.78 -35.36 -12.74
N CYS A 282 1.39 -35.86 -13.80
CA CYS A 282 1.18 -35.33 -15.13
C CYS A 282 1.12 -36.44 -16.19
N TRP A 283 0.19 -36.31 -17.12
CA TRP A 283 0.06 -37.23 -18.25
C TRP A 283 1.24 -37.04 -19.21
N GLY A 284 1.89 -38.13 -19.59
CA GLY A 284 3.10 -38.16 -20.41
C GLY A 284 4.41 -38.04 -19.61
N ARG A 285 5.51 -38.12 -20.34
CA ARG A 285 6.87 -37.85 -19.85
C ARG A 285 7.28 -36.43 -20.26
N PRO A 286 7.70 -35.57 -19.31
CA PRO A 286 8.21 -34.24 -19.63
C PRO A 286 9.46 -34.31 -20.51
N THR A 287 9.53 -33.48 -21.54
CA THR A 287 10.68 -33.41 -22.47
C THR A 287 11.80 -32.49 -21.99
N ASN A 288 11.56 -31.70 -20.94
CA ASN A 288 12.53 -30.77 -20.36
C ASN A 288 12.62 -30.92 -18.82
N ALA A 289 13.60 -30.22 -18.24
CA ALA A 289 13.83 -30.19 -16.79
C ALA A 289 12.69 -29.49 -16.02
N ALA A 290 11.93 -28.60 -16.69
CA ALA A 290 10.78 -27.92 -16.13
C ALA A 290 9.50 -28.75 -16.35
N TRP A 291 9.29 -29.77 -15.52
CA TRP A 291 8.16 -30.70 -15.69
C TRP A 291 6.75 -30.12 -15.52
N SER A 292 6.65 -28.82 -15.19
CA SER A 292 5.42 -28.04 -15.26
C SER A 292 5.01 -27.64 -16.69
N THR A 293 5.87 -27.84 -17.69
CA THR A 293 5.56 -27.49 -19.08
C THR A 293 4.50 -28.42 -19.68
N LYS A 294 3.81 -27.92 -20.71
CA LYS A 294 2.79 -28.67 -21.46
C LYS A 294 3.40 -29.66 -22.47
N ASP A 295 4.69 -29.50 -22.78
CA ASP A 295 5.42 -30.32 -23.75
C ASP A 295 5.80 -31.68 -23.15
N ARG A 296 5.15 -32.72 -23.66
CA ARG A 296 5.22 -34.07 -23.11
C ARG A 296 5.12 -35.09 -24.22
N ILE A 297 5.73 -36.24 -23.97
CA ILE A 297 5.72 -37.37 -24.91
C ILE A 297 5.05 -38.59 -24.28
N GLY A 298 4.49 -39.45 -25.13
CA GLY A 298 3.91 -40.72 -24.72
C GLY A 298 2.64 -40.59 -23.87
N MET A 299 1.81 -39.56 -24.08
CA MET A 299 0.53 -39.45 -23.36
C MET A 299 -0.38 -40.66 -23.66
N PRO A 300 -1.02 -41.26 -22.63
CA PRO A 300 -1.88 -42.41 -22.81
C PRO A 300 -3.23 -42.01 -23.44
N LYS A 301 -3.90 -42.98 -24.04
CA LYS A 301 -5.31 -42.86 -24.44
C LYS A 301 -6.22 -43.42 -23.34
N VAL A 302 -7.14 -42.63 -22.81
CA VAL A 302 -8.18 -43.10 -21.88
C VAL A 302 -9.52 -43.07 -22.59
N ASN A 303 -10.23 -44.20 -22.64
CA ASN A 303 -11.44 -44.40 -23.44
C ASN A 303 -11.26 -43.95 -24.91
N GLY A 304 -10.11 -44.28 -25.51
CA GLY A 304 -9.79 -43.93 -26.90
C GLY A 304 -9.26 -42.51 -27.13
N VAL A 305 -9.22 -41.67 -26.08
CA VAL A 305 -8.89 -40.26 -26.17
C VAL A 305 -7.55 -39.95 -25.51
N THR A 306 -6.64 -39.27 -26.22
CA THR A 306 -5.33 -38.87 -25.66
C THR A 306 -5.52 -37.82 -24.58
N VAL A 307 -5.14 -38.13 -23.34
CA VAL A 307 -5.33 -37.23 -22.19
C VAL A 307 -4.10 -36.36 -21.93
N HIS A 308 -4.33 -35.09 -21.64
CA HIS A 308 -3.32 -34.10 -21.28
C HIS A 308 -3.63 -33.45 -19.93
N GLY A 309 -2.67 -32.66 -19.44
CA GLY A 309 -2.79 -31.90 -18.20
C GLY A 309 -2.15 -32.61 -17.01
N GLY A 310 -2.40 -32.10 -15.82
CA GLY A 310 -1.83 -32.66 -14.60
C GLY A 310 -2.76 -32.45 -13.42
N TRP A 311 -2.38 -33.04 -12.30
CA TRP A 311 -3.08 -32.94 -11.04
C TRP A 311 -2.04 -32.63 -9.94
N SER A 312 -2.41 -31.72 -9.05
CA SER A 312 -1.61 -31.37 -7.88
C SER A 312 -2.43 -31.63 -6.62
N HIS A 313 -1.77 -32.13 -5.59
CA HIS A 313 -2.29 -32.35 -4.27
C HIS A 313 -1.31 -31.74 -3.27
N SER A 314 -1.75 -30.78 -2.46
CA SER A 314 -0.90 -30.09 -1.51
C SER A 314 -0.66 -30.88 -0.22
N GLY A 315 -1.53 -31.85 0.10
CA GLY A 315 -1.48 -32.64 1.32
C GLY A 315 -0.43 -33.75 1.31
N ARG A 316 0.10 -34.11 2.50
CA ARG A 316 1.09 -35.18 2.66
C ARG A 316 0.54 -36.59 2.42
N THR A 317 -0.76 -36.75 2.59
CA THR A 317 -1.49 -38.01 2.45
C THR A 317 -2.39 -37.92 1.22
N VAL A 318 -2.19 -38.83 0.27
CA VAL A 318 -3.13 -39.05 -0.83
C VAL A 318 -4.10 -40.13 -0.36
N THR A 319 -5.38 -39.82 -0.34
CA THR A 319 -6.43 -40.80 -0.02
C THR A 319 -6.87 -41.54 -1.26
N ALA A 320 -7.49 -42.71 -1.09
CA ALA A 320 -8.09 -43.49 -2.19
C ALA A 320 -9.23 -42.74 -2.93
N THR A 321 -9.63 -41.58 -2.44
CA THR A 321 -10.65 -40.70 -3.04
C THR A 321 -10.06 -39.52 -3.83
N SER A 322 -8.79 -39.14 -3.63
CA SER A 322 -8.21 -37.93 -4.24
C SER A 322 -7.29 -38.24 -5.43
N PRO A 323 -7.56 -37.71 -6.65
CA PRO A 323 -8.60 -36.73 -6.97
C PRO A 323 -9.98 -37.36 -7.19
N ASP A 324 -11.07 -36.70 -6.78
CA ASP A 324 -12.43 -37.16 -7.08
C ASP A 324 -12.71 -37.15 -8.58
N THR A 325 -12.27 -36.07 -9.26
CA THR A 325 -12.38 -35.89 -10.72
C THR A 325 -11.08 -35.37 -11.32
N SER A 326 -10.82 -35.75 -12.58
CA SER A 326 -9.64 -35.32 -13.32
C SER A 326 -9.97 -34.14 -14.23
N LYS A 327 -9.15 -33.09 -14.19
CA LYS A 327 -9.17 -32.01 -15.19
C LYS A 327 -8.48 -32.43 -16.50
N ALA A 328 -8.65 -33.68 -16.92
CA ALA A 328 -8.06 -34.19 -18.14
C ALA A 328 -8.60 -33.42 -19.35
N GLN A 329 -7.69 -33.03 -20.23
CA GLN A 329 -7.98 -32.21 -21.39
C GLN A 329 -7.52 -32.91 -22.67
N VAL A 330 -8.16 -32.56 -23.79
CA VAL A 330 -7.72 -32.90 -25.14
C VAL A 330 -7.30 -31.64 -25.91
N PRO A 331 -6.29 -31.73 -26.78
CA PRO A 331 -5.98 -30.66 -27.72
C PRO A 331 -7.15 -30.44 -28.68
N ALA A 332 -7.50 -29.18 -28.91
CA ALA A 332 -8.55 -28.77 -29.85
C ALA A 332 -8.02 -27.75 -30.89
N GLY A 333 -6.70 -27.68 -31.06
CA GLY A 333 -5.98 -26.74 -31.93
C GLY A 333 -4.76 -26.11 -31.23
N PRO A 334 -3.99 -25.24 -31.93
CA PRO A 334 -2.83 -24.57 -31.35
C PRO A 334 -3.21 -23.79 -30.07
N GLY A 335 -2.62 -24.18 -28.94
CA GLY A 335 -2.85 -23.55 -27.64
C GLY A 335 -4.24 -23.77 -27.01
N ARG A 336 -5.18 -24.46 -27.69
CA ARG A 336 -6.54 -24.69 -27.20
C ARG A 336 -6.73 -26.11 -26.69
N THR A 337 -7.43 -26.22 -25.56
CA THR A 337 -7.75 -27.50 -24.92
C THR A 337 -9.21 -27.54 -24.52
N VAL A 338 -9.87 -28.69 -24.70
CA VAL A 338 -11.26 -28.91 -24.28
C VAL A 338 -11.29 -30.02 -23.23
N SER A 339 -12.21 -29.91 -22.27
CA SER A 339 -12.41 -30.95 -21.25
C SER A 339 -12.90 -32.24 -21.91
N VAL A 340 -12.36 -33.39 -21.48
CA VAL A 340 -12.84 -34.69 -21.94
C VAL A 340 -14.21 -35.02 -21.36
N SER A 341 -14.88 -36.03 -21.93
CA SER A 341 -16.20 -36.48 -21.44
C SER A 341 -16.15 -36.89 -19.96
N PRO A 342 -17.27 -36.79 -19.20
CA PRO A 342 -17.30 -37.16 -17.78
C PRO A 342 -16.81 -38.58 -17.49
N LEU A 343 -17.14 -39.54 -18.37
CA LEU A 343 -16.66 -40.93 -18.26
C LEU A 343 -15.13 -41.03 -18.36
N THR A 344 -14.53 -40.27 -19.27
CA THR A 344 -13.06 -40.20 -19.41
C THR A 344 -12.43 -39.47 -18.24
N GLN A 345 -13.04 -38.40 -17.72
CA GLN A 345 -12.56 -37.72 -16.52
C GLN A 345 -12.56 -38.65 -15.29
N ARG A 346 -13.64 -39.42 -15.08
CA ARG A 346 -13.73 -40.40 -13.98
C ARG A 346 -12.66 -41.48 -14.08
N ARG A 347 -12.48 -42.08 -15.27
CA ARG A 347 -11.45 -43.12 -15.47
C ARG A 347 -10.03 -42.57 -15.37
N ALA A 348 -9.78 -41.37 -15.90
CA ALA A 348 -8.51 -40.68 -15.75
C ALA A 348 -8.20 -40.36 -14.28
N ALA A 349 -9.21 -39.95 -13.48
CA ALA A 349 -9.05 -39.75 -12.05
C ALA A 349 -8.69 -41.06 -11.33
N ALA A 350 -9.38 -42.17 -11.63
CA ALA A 350 -9.09 -43.49 -11.06
C ALA A 350 -7.64 -43.93 -11.33
N VAL A 351 -7.14 -43.70 -12.55
CA VAL A 351 -5.73 -43.98 -12.89
C VAL A 351 -4.77 -43.12 -12.06
N LEU A 352 -5.00 -41.81 -11.95
CA LEU A 352 -4.16 -40.93 -11.14
C LEU A 352 -4.19 -41.31 -9.65
N ARG A 353 -5.36 -41.68 -9.11
CA ARG A 353 -5.51 -42.16 -7.73
C ARG A 353 -4.68 -43.42 -7.49
N ALA A 354 -4.85 -44.44 -8.32
CA ALA A 354 -4.13 -45.71 -8.19
C ALA A 354 -2.61 -45.49 -8.26
N LEU A 355 -2.15 -44.69 -9.22
CA LEU A 355 -0.73 -44.34 -9.34
C LEU A 355 -0.22 -43.52 -8.17
N ALA A 356 -1.00 -42.59 -7.63
CA ALA A 356 -0.58 -41.76 -6.51
C ALA A 356 -0.50 -42.54 -5.20
N VAL A 357 -1.44 -43.46 -4.96
CA VAL A 357 -1.36 -44.41 -3.83
C VAL A 357 -0.12 -45.30 -3.99
N HIS A 358 0.14 -45.81 -5.20
CA HIS A 358 1.32 -46.62 -5.48
C HIS A 358 2.64 -45.84 -5.32
N PHE A 359 2.70 -44.59 -5.79
CA PHE A 359 3.87 -43.73 -5.62
C PHE A 359 4.13 -43.39 -4.15
N THR A 360 3.07 -43.14 -3.38
CA THR A 360 3.20 -42.80 -1.95
C THR A 360 3.58 -43.99 -1.07
N SER A 361 3.47 -45.22 -1.56
CA SER A 361 3.94 -46.43 -0.84
C SER A 361 5.42 -46.76 -1.08
N ARG A 362 6.11 -46.00 -1.94
CA ARG A 362 7.55 -46.18 -2.18
C ARG A 362 8.37 -45.99 -0.89
N ARG A 363 9.30 -46.92 -0.64
CA ARG A 363 10.18 -46.88 0.55
C ARG A 363 11.13 -45.67 0.56
N ASP A 364 11.46 -45.14 -0.61
CA ASP A 364 12.35 -43.99 -0.81
C ASP A 364 11.60 -42.67 -1.08
N LEU A 365 10.30 -42.59 -0.80
CA LEU A 365 9.50 -41.38 -1.03
C LEU A 365 10.10 -40.13 -0.36
N GLU A 366 10.59 -40.27 0.88
CA GLU A 366 11.24 -39.15 1.58
C GLU A 366 12.55 -38.73 0.88
N ALA A 367 13.29 -39.67 0.28
CA ALA A 367 14.48 -39.36 -0.51
C ALA A 367 14.13 -38.55 -1.77
N LEU A 368 13.05 -38.92 -2.46
CA LEU A 368 12.50 -38.18 -3.60
C LEU A 368 12.02 -36.78 -3.18
N ARG A 369 11.33 -36.65 -2.03
CA ARG A 369 10.92 -35.35 -1.47
C ARG A 369 12.09 -34.44 -1.15
N ILE A 370 13.16 -34.97 -0.56
CA ILE A 370 14.38 -34.20 -0.27
C ILE A 370 15.03 -33.72 -1.56
N ALA A 371 15.12 -34.58 -2.59
CA ALA A 371 15.73 -34.20 -3.84
C ALA A 371 14.92 -33.11 -4.58
N ALA A 372 13.59 -33.26 -4.64
CA ALA A 372 12.69 -32.23 -5.14
C ALA A 372 12.84 -30.91 -4.36
N GLY A 373 12.88 -31.01 -3.04
CA GLY A 373 13.07 -29.88 -2.14
C GLY A 373 14.40 -29.16 -2.36
N LYS A 374 15.49 -29.87 -2.62
CA LYS A 374 16.80 -29.28 -2.93
C LYS A 374 16.79 -28.48 -4.23
N GLN A 375 16.21 -29.01 -5.30
CA GLN A 375 16.08 -28.29 -6.56
C GLN A 375 15.20 -27.04 -6.41
N ASN A 376 14.10 -27.14 -5.65
CA ASN A 376 13.25 -26.00 -5.35
C ASN A 376 13.97 -24.98 -4.46
N ALA A 377 14.81 -25.44 -3.54
CA ALA A 377 15.52 -24.58 -2.61
C ALA A 377 16.53 -23.67 -3.32
N GLU A 378 17.23 -24.16 -4.34
CA GLU A 378 18.12 -23.34 -5.16
C GLU A 378 17.37 -22.16 -5.80
N ARG A 379 16.19 -22.42 -6.40
CA ARG A 379 15.33 -21.37 -6.99
C ARG A 379 14.75 -20.43 -5.93
N ALA A 380 14.35 -20.97 -4.78
CA ALA A 380 13.71 -20.20 -3.71
C ALA A 380 14.70 -19.30 -2.96
N ARG A 381 15.98 -19.67 -2.88
CA ARG A 381 17.01 -18.89 -2.15
C ARG A 381 17.17 -17.49 -2.72
N THR A 382 17.24 -17.34 -4.04
CA THR A 382 17.35 -16.02 -4.69
C THR A 382 16.16 -15.14 -4.34
N ARG A 383 14.93 -15.68 -4.48
CA ARG A 383 13.69 -14.95 -4.16
C ARG A 383 13.61 -14.52 -2.69
N VAL A 384 13.98 -15.41 -1.77
CA VAL A 384 13.99 -15.11 -0.33
C VAL A 384 15.08 -14.08 0.01
N SER A 385 16.22 -14.09 -0.67
CA SER A 385 17.26 -13.08 -0.51
C SER A 385 16.78 -11.70 -0.95
N GLU A 386 16.18 -11.61 -2.14
CA GLU A 386 15.60 -10.36 -2.67
C GLU A 386 14.48 -9.83 -1.75
N GLU A 387 13.63 -10.72 -1.25
CA GLU A 387 12.58 -10.39 -0.28
C GLU A 387 13.18 -9.79 1.00
N LEU A 388 14.22 -10.43 1.56
CA LEU A 388 14.90 -9.95 2.76
C LEU A 388 15.54 -8.57 2.57
N ASP A 389 16.17 -8.31 1.43
CA ASP A 389 16.79 -7.02 1.14
C ASP A 389 15.73 -5.93 0.92
N ARG A 390 14.62 -6.26 0.26
CA ARG A 390 13.45 -5.37 0.17
C ARG A 390 12.91 -5.01 1.55
N LEU A 391 12.69 -6.00 2.42
CA LEU A 391 12.18 -5.79 3.78
C LEU A 391 13.16 -4.97 4.63
N ARG A 392 14.47 -5.19 4.52
CA ARG A 392 15.49 -4.37 5.20
C ARG A 392 15.43 -2.91 4.78
N ARG A 393 15.37 -2.64 3.47
CA ARG A 393 15.26 -1.26 2.94
C ARG A 393 13.99 -0.59 3.46
N ARG A 394 12.87 -1.32 3.48
CA ARG A 394 11.60 -0.80 4.01
C ARG A 394 11.69 -0.51 5.51
N GLU A 395 12.27 -1.41 6.31
CA GLU A 395 12.47 -1.21 7.75
C GLU A 395 13.30 0.05 8.04
N THR A 396 14.41 0.26 7.32
CA THR A 396 15.25 1.46 7.47
C THR A 396 14.47 2.73 7.10
N GLN A 397 13.71 2.70 6.00
CA GLN A 397 12.88 3.83 5.58
C GLN A 397 11.83 4.19 6.63
N LEU A 398 11.12 3.20 7.17
CA LEU A 398 10.09 3.39 8.20
C LEU A 398 10.70 3.89 9.50
N THR A 399 11.84 3.32 9.92
CA THR A 399 12.56 3.76 11.13
C THR A 399 12.97 5.23 11.04
N ARG A 400 13.51 5.67 9.90
CA ARG A 400 13.86 7.08 9.67
C ARG A 400 12.63 8.00 9.75
N ARG A 401 11.52 7.61 9.11
CA ARG A 401 10.26 8.37 9.17
C ARG A 401 9.70 8.42 10.59
N LEU A 402 9.73 7.30 11.32
CA LEU A 402 9.29 7.23 12.71
C LEU A 402 10.10 8.18 13.59
N HIS A 403 11.43 8.19 13.44
CA HIS A 403 12.28 9.12 14.18
C HIS A 403 11.95 10.58 13.86
N GLN A 404 11.72 10.91 12.58
CA GLN A 404 11.30 12.24 12.16
C GLN A 404 9.97 12.66 12.79
N HIS A 405 8.94 11.80 12.74
CA HIS A 405 7.63 12.10 13.31
C HIS A 405 7.68 12.20 14.85
N ARG A 406 8.45 11.35 15.54
CA ARG A 406 8.66 11.47 17.00
C ARG A 406 9.37 12.76 17.40
N ALA A 407 10.39 13.17 16.64
CA ALA A 407 11.08 14.44 16.90
C ALA A 407 10.13 15.64 16.73
N ARG A 408 9.25 15.60 15.73
CA ARG A 408 8.23 16.62 15.50
C ARG A 408 7.15 16.62 16.58
N GLU A 409 6.67 15.45 16.99
CA GLU A 409 5.75 15.30 18.12
C GLU A 409 6.34 15.91 19.40
N ALA A 410 7.60 15.59 19.72
CA ALA A 410 8.29 16.12 20.88
C ALA A 410 8.42 17.65 20.82
N HIS A 411 8.75 18.19 19.64
CA HIS A 411 8.81 19.64 19.42
C HIS A 411 7.47 20.32 19.72
N PHE A 412 6.36 19.85 19.14
CA PHE A 412 5.05 20.46 19.38
C PHE A 412 4.55 20.24 20.80
N THR A 413 4.81 19.06 21.39
CA THR A 413 4.45 18.78 22.79
C THR A 413 5.19 19.71 23.77
N ALA A 414 6.45 20.05 23.50
CA ALA A 414 7.23 20.98 24.32
C ALA A 414 6.71 22.43 24.26
N LEU A 415 5.89 22.78 23.27
CA LEU A 415 5.26 24.09 23.15
C LEU A 415 3.93 24.21 23.90
N LEU A 416 3.39 23.09 24.40
CA LEU A 416 2.18 23.08 25.20
C LEU A 416 2.46 23.61 26.61
N PRO A 417 1.54 24.38 27.22
CA PRO A 417 1.67 24.75 28.62
C PRO A 417 1.72 23.48 29.47
N PRO A 418 2.52 23.46 30.56
CA PRO A 418 2.53 22.34 31.49
C PRO A 418 1.09 22.12 31.97
N THR A 419 0.60 20.90 31.81
CA THR A 419 -0.71 20.51 32.33
C THR A 419 -0.64 20.69 33.84
N THR A 420 -1.23 21.78 34.36
CA THR A 420 -1.43 21.91 35.81
C THR A 420 -2.39 20.80 36.21
N SER A 421 -1.82 19.71 36.72
CA SER A 421 -2.59 18.61 37.27
C SER A 421 -3.52 19.16 38.37
N PRO A 422 -4.82 18.85 38.36
CA PRO A 422 -5.76 19.25 39.41
C PRO A 422 -5.32 18.81 40.81
N ALA A 423 -4.42 17.83 40.90
CA ALA A 423 -3.90 17.31 42.16
C ALA A 423 -3.07 18.32 42.97
N ALA A 424 -2.56 19.40 42.37
CA ALA A 424 -1.76 20.41 43.08
C ALA A 424 -2.58 21.45 43.85
N ARG A 425 -3.90 21.56 43.60
CA ARG A 425 -4.78 22.50 44.34
C ARG A 425 -5.37 21.93 45.63
N SER A 426 -5.22 20.63 45.88
CA SER A 426 -5.71 19.98 47.11
C SER A 426 -4.73 20.04 48.29
N ARG A 427 -3.53 20.63 48.13
CA ARG A 427 -2.51 20.73 49.19
C ARG A 427 -2.28 22.14 49.73
N ALA A 428 -3.10 23.10 49.32
CA ALA A 428 -3.04 24.48 49.78
C ALA A 428 -4.43 25.02 50.20
N ALA A 429 -5.29 24.13 50.71
CA ALA A 429 -6.51 24.49 51.41
C ALA A 429 -6.39 24.08 52.87
#